data_AF-A0A388L283-F1
#
_entry.id   AF-A0A388L283-F1
#
_cell.length_a   1.000
_cell.length_b   1.000
_cell.length_c   1.000
_cell.angle_alpha   90.00
_cell.angle_beta   90.00
_cell.angle_gamma   90.00
#
_symmetry.space_group_name_H-M   'P 1'
#
loop_
_entity.id
_entity.type
_entity.pdbx_description
1 polymer ?
#
loop_
_entity_poly.entity_id
_entity_poly.type
_entity_poly.pdbx_seq_one_letter_code
_entity_poly.pdbx_strand_id
1 'polypeptide(L)'
;MSGGDGRYGRDDRQERSHDGGWRGRPESSRERLREGDRDHRAYQLTGNESPRRLSPICYGCKVPGHYRSDCWRFWADPLSRRQAETDGFVCPPEFDRRGRSVSPCRAAATGIRRSPSIDSKTVSRLDELGQSVATLPEFVDLEMARRNEKEKKRREKEEARLREEEERKAEAAKAAKKMEKLRKREEDQLELTKVVEMQLALCIGNICENLQNEIRRVVGDVEKRKAKVVEQLPSTSGSGAGDNDVDVITEGTERLEICEKRKRGEETPVGNSPPVTTPAKRANKRTTVWPLQFSDRLQRTRTRISKKGGRALNKAQTAVKPPARDMAMERMIFLDRTRRELALCNCDQLRVLCREAGVGFAAKVQAIFDIADARARVKYDEGKREAGEDEAWEDSVKSSPENSEDEPTN
;
A
#
# COMPACT_ATOMS: atom_id res chain seq x y z
N MET A 1 -40.78 29.81 16.70
CA MET A 1 -40.59 29.50 18.14
C MET A 1 -40.31 28.00 18.25
N SER A 2 -39.44 27.61 19.19
CA SER A 2 -38.61 26.38 19.24
C SER A 2 -37.30 26.54 18.45
N GLY A 3 -36.16 27.00 18.99
CA GLY A 3 -35.72 27.08 20.39
C GLY A 3 -34.79 25.90 20.70
N GLY A 4 -33.48 26.05 20.45
CA GLY A 4 -32.47 25.01 20.68
C GLY A 4 -31.06 25.54 20.50
N ASP A 5 -30.66 26.46 21.37
CA ASP A 5 -29.32 27.02 21.51
C ASP A 5 -28.37 26.07 22.27
N GLY A 6 -27.13 25.98 21.78
CA GLY A 6 -25.92 25.77 22.58
C GLY A 6 -25.19 24.44 22.36
N ARG A 7 -23.86 24.36 22.41
CA ARG A 7 -22.81 25.30 22.84
C ARG A 7 -21.44 24.59 22.63
N TYR A 8 -20.44 25.32 22.11
CA TYR A 8 -18.97 25.08 22.10
C TYR A 8 -18.41 23.85 21.33
N GLY A 9 -17.42 23.95 20.44
CA GLY A 9 -16.37 24.96 20.29
C GLY A 9 -15.14 24.63 21.13
N ARG A 10 -14.25 23.76 20.62
CA ARG A 10 -12.81 23.82 20.91
C ARG A 10 -12.01 23.11 19.82
N ASP A 11 -11.50 23.92 18.90
CA ASP A 11 -10.17 23.73 18.33
C ASP A 11 -9.16 23.46 19.45
N ASP A 12 -8.21 22.54 19.24
CA ASP A 12 -6.80 22.91 19.23
C ASP A 12 -5.86 21.71 19.07
N ARG A 13 -4.83 21.97 18.25
CA ARG A 13 -3.47 21.43 18.33
C ARG A 13 -3.19 20.03 17.80
N GLN A 14 -2.73 20.03 16.54
CA GLN A 14 -1.30 19.93 16.27
C GLN A 14 -0.52 18.97 17.17
N GLU A 15 -0.60 17.68 16.89
CA GLU A 15 0.52 16.77 17.09
C GLU A 15 0.94 16.19 15.73
N ARG A 16 1.87 16.91 15.09
CA ARG A 16 2.93 16.27 14.32
C ARG A 16 3.73 15.39 15.29
N SER A 17 3.21 14.21 15.60
CA SER A 17 4.01 13.17 16.21
C SER A 17 4.66 12.38 15.09
N HIS A 18 5.97 12.57 14.96
CA HIS A 18 6.89 11.63 14.35
C HIS A 18 6.69 10.25 14.99
N ASP A 19 5.76 9.45 14.47
CA ASP A 19 5.82 8.01 14.69
C ASP A 19 6.78 7.43 13.67
N GLY A 20 8.03 7.37 14.13
CA GLY A 20 9.08 6.58 13.54
C GLY A 20 8.66 5.13 13.36
N GLY A 21 9.26 4.52 12.36
CA GLY A 21 8.92 3.20 11.89
C GLY A 21 8.87 2.16 13.00
N TRP A 22 7.70 1.58 13.17
CA TRP A 22 7.57 0.23 13.70
C TRP A 22 7.10 -0.64 12.55
N ARG A 23 8.04 -1.42 12.02
CA ARG A 23 7.77 -2.61 11.22
C ARG A 23 7.05 -3.63 12.11
N GLY A 24 5.77 -3.39 12.38
CA GLY A 24 4.86 -4.36 12.94
C GLY A 24 4.42 -5.31 11.84
N ARG A 25 5.25 -6.33 11.59
CA ARG A 25 4.90 -7.52 10.80
C ARG A 25 3.68 -8.17 11.46
N PRO A 26 2.49 -8.17 10.85
CA PRO A 26 1.33 -8.85 11.42
C PRO A 26 1.50 -10.35 11.19
N GLU A 27 2.01 -11.04 12.20
CA GLU A 27 1.84 -12.49 12.33
C GLU A 27 0.42 -12.75 12.86
N SER A 28 -0.58 -12.78 11.97
CA SER A 28 -1.89 -13.36 12.27
C SER A 28 -2.66 -13.66 10.98
N SER A 29 -2.17 -14.64 10.23
CA SER A 29 -2.93 -15.26 9.14
C SER A 29 -2.49 -16.71 8.95
N ARG A 30 -2.74 -17.53 9.97
CA ARG A 30 -2.75 -18.99 9.87
C ARG A 30 -3.85 -19.58 10.77
N GLU A 31 -5.09 -19.22 10.48
CA GLU A 31 -6.20 -20.17 10.59
C GLU A 31 -6.62 -20.51 9.16
N ARG A 32 -5.80 -21.36 8.51
CA ARG A 32 -6.32 -22.18 7.42
C ARG A 32 -7.00 -23.36 8.08
N LEU A 33 -8.32 -23.32 7.98
CA LEU A 33 -9.23 -24.44 8.07
C LEU A 33 -8.56 -25.71 7.52
N ARG A 34 -8.35 -26.68 8.41
CA ARG A 34 -7.94 -28.05 8.05
C ARG A 34 -9.17 -28.74 7.50
N GLU A 35 -9.20 -28.95 6.20
CA GLU A 35 -10.03 -29.99 5.57
C GLU A 35 -9.36 -30.41 4.26
N GLY A 36 -9.15 -31.73 4.11
CA GLY A 36 -8.82 -32.38 2.83
C GLY A 36 -7.38 -32.21 2.33
N ASP A 37 -6.47 -33.11 2.74
CA ASP A 37 -6.06 -34.20 1.84
C ASP A 37 -4.97 -35.06 2.49
N ARG A 38 -5.38 -36.27 2.83
CA ARG A 38 -4.49 -37.37 3.17
C ARG A 38 -4.00 -37.95 1.85
N ASP A 39 -2.86 -37.47 1.36
CA ASP A 39 -1.99 -38.24 0.46
C ASP A 39 -0.57 -37.68 0.46
N HIS A 40 0.03 -37.61 1.65
CA HIS A 40 1.47 -37.47 1.77
C HIS A 40 2.15 -38.81 1.54
N ARG A 41 2.29 -39.11 0.25
CA ARG A 41 3.24 -40.06 -0.31
C ARG A 41 4.62 -39.87 0.33
N ALA A 42 5.14 -41.00 0.79
CA ALA A 42 6.48 -41.19 1.29
C ALA A 42 7.55 -40.55 0.38
N TYR A 43 8.27 -39.57 0.91
CA TYR A 43 9.65 -39.28 0.50
C TYR A 43 10.52 -39.21 1.75
N GLN A 44 10.98 -40.41 2.10
CA GLN A 44 12.34 -40.75 2.51
C GLN A 44 13.16 -39.65 3.19
N LEU A 45 13.39 -39.91 4.48
CA LEU A 45 14.56 -39.56 5.24
C LEU A 45 15.83 -39.59 4.39
N THR A 46 16.50 -38.45 4.21
CA THR A 46 17.96 -38.40 4.09
C THR A 46 18.49 -37.07 4.63
N GLY A 47 19.09 -37.16 5.83
CA GLY A 47 20.30 -36.45 6.25
C GLY A 47 20.47 -34.98 5.87
N ASN A 48 19.84 -34.07 6.62
CA ASN A 48 20.40 -32.76 6.96
C ASN A 48 19.61 -32.12 8.10
N GLU A 49 19.65 -32.73 9.29
CA GLU A 49 19.35 -31.98 10.52
C GLU A 49 20.40 -30.88 10.64
N SER A 50 20.01 -29.67 10.24
CA SER A 50 20.81 -28.48 10.46
C SER A 50 21.22 -28.45 11.93
N PRO A 51 22.52 -28.23 12.26
CA PRO A 51 23.00 -28.25 13.64
C PRO A 51 22.05 -27.43 14.50
N ARG A 52 21.30 -28.10 15.38
CA ARG A 52 20.29 -27.45 16.20
C ARG A 52 21.01 -26.35 16.95
N ARG A 53 20.70 -25.10 16.61
CA ARG A 53 21.33 -23.94 17.24
C ARG A 53 21.13 -24.11 18.73
N LEU A 54 22.22 -24.16 19.49
CA LEU A 54 22.19 -24.29 20.94
C LEU A 54 21.23 -23.23 21.48
N SER A 55 20.33 -23.65 22.38
CA SER A 55 19.36 -22.75 23.00
C SER A 55 20.08 -21.52 23.56
N PRO A 56 19.53 -20.31 23.35
CA PRO A 56 20.20 -19.08 23.80
C PRO A 56 20.46 -19.15 25.31
N ILE A 57 21.70 -18.87 25.71
CA ILE A 57 22.11 -18.81 27.11
C ILE A 57 21.88 -17.39 27.61
N CYS A 58 21.15 -17.24 28.72
CA CYS A 58 20.91 -15.94 29.32
C CYS A 58 22.23 -15.32 29.81
N TYR A 59 22.61 -14.16 29.27
CA TYR A 59 23.85 -13.50 29.68
C TYR A 59 23.89 -13.08 31.16
N GLY A 60 22.71 -12.88 31.78
CA GLY A 60 22.57 -12.49 33.18
C GLY A 60 22.73 -13.65 34.16
N CYS A 61 21.89 -14.69 34.06
CA CYS A 61 21.89 -15.81 35.00
C CYS A 61 22.55 -17.10 34.48
N LYS A 62 23.04 -17.13 33.24
CA LYS A 62 23.67 -18.29 32.57
C LYS A 62 22.78 -19.53 32.36
N VAL A 63 21.49 -19.43 32.66
CA VAL A 63 20.53 -20.49 32.39
C VAL A 63 20.17 -20.51 30.89
N PRO A 64 20.20 -21.67 30.22
CA PRO A 64 19.75 -21.79 28.83
C PRO A 64 18.23 -21.61 28.70
N GLY A 65 17.77 -21.14 27.53
CA GLY A 65 16.35 -21.14 27.16
C GLY A 65 15.61 -19.81 27.32
N HIS A 66 16.28 -18.75 27.78
CA HIS A 66 15.67 -17.41 27.82
C HIS A 66 16.70 -16.29 27.59
N TYR A 67 16.23 -15.12 27.19
CA TYR A 67 17.07 -13.93 27.01
C TYR A 67 17.14 -13.09 28.29
N ARG A 68 18.14 -12.20 28.40
CA ARG A 68 18.31 -11.32 29.57
C ARG A 68 17.06 -10.49 29.89
N SER A 69 16.28 -10.09 28.88
CA SER A 69 15.01 -9.37 29.03
C SER A 69 13.93 -10.16 29.78
N ASP A 70 13.99 -11.48 29.68
CA ASP A 70 12.99 -12.40 30.24
C ASP A 70 13.46 -13.06 31.53
N CYS A 71 14.69 -12.77 31.96
CA CYS A 71 15.30 -13.35 33.16
C CYS A 71 14.46 -13.13 34.42
N TRP A 72 13.84 -11.96 34.55
CA TRP A 72 12.94 -11.68 35.68
C TRP A 72 11.66 -12.51 35.63
N ARG A 73 11.13 -12.85 34.43
CA ARG A 73 9.94 -13.71 34.29
C ARG A 73 10.29 -15.16 34.61
N PHE A 74 11.43 -15.61 34.12
CA PHE A 74 11.95 -16.94 34.36
C PHE A 74 12.11 -17.22 35.87
N TRP A 75 12.72 -16.29 36.61
CA TRP A 75 12.90 -16.42 38.07
C TRP A 75 11.64 -16.13 38.90
N ALA A 76 10.63 -15.48 38.32
CA ALA A 76 9.35 -15.23 38.98
C ALA A 76 8.41 -16.45 38.94
N ASP A 77 8.59 -17.35 37.96
CA ASP A 77 7.86 -18.61 37.88
C ASP A 77 8.46 -19.66 38.85
N PRO A 78 7.70 -20.14 39.86
CA PRO A 78 8.21 -21.11 40.84
C PRO A 78 8.69 -22.43 40.23
N LEU A 79 8.11 -22.87 39.12
CA LEU A 79 8.47 -24.14 38.48
C LEU A 79 9.79 -24.02 37.72
N SER A 80 9.91 -23.01 36.87
CA SER A 80 11.14 -22.68 36.14
C SER A 80 12.31 -22.44 37.10
N ARG A 81 12.05 -21.75 38.21
CA ARG A 81 13.04 -21.52 39.27
C ARG A 81 13.53 -22.83 39.92
N ARG A 82 12.62 -23.71 40.37
CA ARG A 82 13.00 -24.99 41.00
C ARG A 82 13.78 -25.89 40.05
N GLN A 83 13.40 -25.92 38.77
CA GLN A 83 14.13 -26.69 37.76
C GLN A 83 15.57 -26.16 37.60
N ALA A 84 15.73 -24.83 37.46
CA ALA A 84 17.06 -24.24 37.36
C ALA A 84 17.93 -24.46 38.61
N GLU A 85 17.33 -24.41 39.81
CA GLU A 85 18.02 -24.71 41.07
C GLU A 85 18.43 -26.19 41.14
N THR A 86 17.60 -27.11 40.62
CA THR A 86 17.92 -28.55 40.53
C THR A 86 19.08 -28.81 39.56
N ASP A 87 19.14 -28.04 38.47
CA ASP A 87 20.22 -28.08 37.48
C ASP A 87 21.50 -27.35 37.95
N GLY A 88 21.52 -26.84 39.19
CA GLY A 88 22.70 -26.23 39.83
C GLY A 88 22.87 -24.72 39.59
N PHE A 89 21.87 -24.05 39.00
CA PHE A 89 21.91 -22.60 38.79
C PHE A 89 21.37 -21.83 40.01
N VAL A 90 22.11 -20.80 40.42
CA VAL A 90 21.75 -19.97 41.59
C VAL A 90 20.99 -18.72 41.13
N CYS A 91 19.83 -18.45 41.73
CA CYS A 91 19.06 -17.22 41.52
C CYS A 91 19.90 -15.99 41.89
N PRO A 92 20.09 -15.01 40.99
CA PRO A 92 20.83 -13.80 41.36
C PRO A 92 20.09 -13.02 42.47
N PRO A 93 20.81 -12.50 43.49
CA PRO A 93 20.21 -11.88 44.67
C PRO A 93 19.39 -10.61 44.37
N GLU A 94 19.54 -10.05 43.17
CA GLU A 94 18.76 -8.94 42.64
C GLU A 94 17.28 -9.32 42.41
N PHE A 95 17.01 -10.60 42.13
CA PHE A 95 15.66 -11.10 41.85
C PHE A 95 14.95 -11.63 43.10
N ASP A 96 15.70 -12.08 44.12
CA ASP A 96 15.11 -12.55 45.39
C ASP A 96 14.42 -11.44 46.19
N ARG A 97 14.81 -10.17 45.97
CA ARG A 97 14.31 -9.04 46.77
C ARG A 97 12.97 -8.46 46.29
N ARG A 98 12.45 -8.88 45.14
CA ARG A 98 11.24 -8.27 44.55
C ARG A 98 9.91 -8.91 44.96
N GLY A 99 9.93 -10.08 45.60
CA GLY A 99 8.71 -10.86 45.86
C GLY A 99 8.17 -10.82 47.28
N ARG A 100 8.90 -10.27 48.25
CA ARG A 100 8.45 -10.21 49.65
C ARG A 100 8.78 -8.86 50.27
N SER A 101 7.89 -7.88 50.07
CA SER A 101 7.71 -6.83 51.07
C SER A 101 7.11 -7.50 52.30
N VAL A 102 7.96 -8.16 53.10
CA VAL A 102 7.58 -8.64 54.41
C VAL A 102 7.34 -7.37 55.22
N SER A 103 6.06 -7.01 55.38
CA SER A 103 5.64 -6.05 56.39
C SER A 103 6.40 -6.37 57.68
N PRO A 104 7.03 -5.38 58.36
CA PRO A 104 7.74 -5.61 59.61
C PRO A 104 6.84 -6.44 60.54
N CYS A 105 7.27 -7.68 60.81
CA CYS A 105 6.56 -8.55 61.72
C CYS A 105 6.58 -7.85 63.08
N ARG A 106 5.41 -7.45 63.59
CA ARG A 106 5.27 -6.76 64.87
C ARG A 106 5.94 -7.62 65.94
N ALA A 107 7.07 -7.16 66.45
CA ALA A 107 7.71 -7.76 67.61
C ALA A 107 6.70 -7.76 68.76
N ALA A 108 6.58 -8.92 69.39
CA ALA A 108 5.63 -9.21 70.45
C ALA A 108 5.80 -8.27 71.64
N ALA A 109 4.63 -7.89 72.16
CA ALA A 109 4.33 -7.25 73.43
C ALA A 109 5.42 -7.33 74.51
N THR A 110 5.99 -6.17 74.86
CA THR A 110 6.45 -5.91 76.23
C THR A 110 5.40 -5.04 76.93
N GLY A 111 4.83 -5.57 78.00
CA GLY A 111 3.79 -4.90 78.79
C GLY A 111 4.37 -3.72 79.55
N ILE A 112 4.08 -2.51 79.06
CA ILE A 112 4.38 -1.27 79.77
C ILE A 112 3.16 -0.92 80.64
N ARG A 113 3.35 -0.99 81.96
CA ARG A 113 2.42 -0.46 82.97
C ARG A 113 2.12 1.01 82.68
N ARG A 114 0.84 1.33 82.44
CA ARG A 114 0.37 2.70 82.19
C ARG A 114 0.14 3.44 83.51
N SER A 115 0.79 4.60 83.64
CA SER A 115 0.47 5.62 84.63
C SER A 115 -0.71 6.47 84.15
N PRO A 116 -1.68 6.84 85.01
CA PRO A 116 -2.96 7.43 84.63
C PRO A 116 -2.94 8.94 84.28
N SER A 117 -1.81 9.52 83.87
CA SER A 117 -1.71 10.97 83.57
C SER A 117 -1.30 11.32 82.13
N ILE A 118 -1.27 10.34 81.22
CA ILE A 118 -0.93 10.54 79.79
C ILE A 118 -2.16 10.71 78.88
N ASP A 119 -3.38 10.60 79.42
CA ASP A 119 -4.60 10.41 78.63
C ASP A 119 -5.03 11.59 77.74
N SER A 120 -4.63 12.83 78.02
CA SER A 120 -5.01 13.95 77.14
C SER A 120 -4.35 13.90 75.77
N LYS A 121 -3.11 13.40 75.69
CA LYS A 121 -2.36 13.26 74.42
C LYS A 121 -2.76 12.02 73.62
N THR A 122 -3.33 11.01 74.27
CA THR A 122 -3.82 9.80 73.59
C THR A 122 -5.20 10.04 72.99
N VAL A 123 -6.07 10.79 73.67
CA VAL A 123 -7.39 11.18 73.14
C VAL A 123 -7.25 12.02 71.88
N SER A 124 -6.38 13.04 71.84
CA SER A 124 -6.20 13.86 70.63
C SER A 124 -5.70 13.04 69.43
N ARG A 125 -4.82 12.05 69.67
CA ARG A 125 -4.35 11.13 68.62
C ARG A 125 -5.43 10.17 68.13
N LEU A 126 -6.35 9.79 69.01
CA LEU A 126 -7.50 8.95 68.62
C LEU A 126 -8.49 9.74 67.77
N ASP A 127 -8.71 11.02 68.07
CA ASP A 127 -9.55 11.90 67.25
C ASP A 127 -8.92 12.15 65.86
N GLU A 128 -7.61 12.39 65.78
CA GLU A 128 -6.88 12.49 64.51
C GLU A 128 -6.98 11.19 63.69
N LEU A 129 -6.87 10.02 64.34
CA LEU A 129 -7.05 8.73 63.69
C LEU A 129 -8.50 8.56 63.21
N GLY A 130 -9.49 8.94 64.01
CA GLY A 130 -10.91 8.90 63.64
C GLY A 130 -11.21 9.76 62.40
N GLN A 131 -10.64 10.96 62.33
CA GLN A 131 -10.75 11.83 61.15
C GLN A 131 -10.07 11.20 59.92
N SER A 132 -8.87 10.62 60.06
CA SER A 132 -8.21 9.95 58.94
C SER A 132 -8.99 8.73 58.42
N VAL A 133 -9.61 7.95 59.33
CA VAL A 133 -10.43 6.79 58.97
C VAL A 133 -11.76 7.23 58.34
N ALA A 134 -12.32 8.36 58.76
CA ALA A 134 -13.52 8.93 58.13
C ALA A 134 -13.28 9.40 56.68
N THR A 135 -12.05 9.81 56.33
CA THR A 135 -11.68 10.19 54.95
C THR A 135 -11.37 9.00 54.02
N LEU A 136 -11.17 7.80 54.58
CA LEU A 136 -10.80 6.60 53.81
C LEU A 136 -11.88 6.13 52.81
N PRO A 137 -13.19 6.12 53.15
CA PRO A 137 -14.26 5.81 52.21
C PRO A 137 -14.27 6.72 50.98
N GLU A 138 -14.10 8.03 51.16
CA GLU A 138 -14.05 8.99 50.04
C GLU A 138 -12.89 8.71 49.09
N PHE A 139 -11.73 8.33 49.64
CA PHE A 139 -10.57 7.92 48.83
C PHE A 139 -10.85 6.65 48.03
N VAL A 140 -11.51 5.66 48.64
CA VAL A 140 -11.90 4.42 47.95
C VAL A 140 -12.90 4.71 46.84
N ASP A 141 -13.89 5.56 47.08
CA ASP A 141 -14.89 5.95 46.07
C ASP A 141 -14.25 6.70 44.90
N LEU A 142 -13.31 7.62 45.18
CA LEU A 142 -12.54 8.30 44.14
C LEU A 142 -11.67 7.33 43.33
N GLU A 143 -11.04 6.35 43.97
CA GLU A 143 -10.24 5.35 43.27
C GLU A 143 -11.12 4.42 42.41
N MET A 144 -12.28 4.02 42.92
CA MET A 144 -13.27 3.23 42.18
C MET A 144 -13.84 4.00 41.00
N ALA A 145 -14.19 5.28 41.17
CA ALA A 145 -14.62 6.17 40.09
C ALA A 145 -13.55 6.29 39.00
N ARG A 146 -12.28 6.45 39.39
CA ARG A 146 -11.15 6.51 38.46
C ARG A 146 -10.93 5.20 37.69
N ARG A 147 -11.19 4.03 38.31
CA ARG A 147 -11.12 2.73 37.63
C ARG A 147 -12.28 2.56 36.64
N ASN A 148 -13.49 2.92 37.05
CA ASN A 148 -14.69 2.82 36.19
C ASN A 148 -14.60 3.74 34.97
N GLU A 149 -14.08 4.96 35.12
CA GLU A 149 -13.86 5.88 33.99
C GLU A 149 -12.85 5.31 32.98
N LYS A 150 -11.75 4.74 33.47
CA LYS A 150 -10.76 4.07 32.61
C LYS A 150 -11.36 2.87 31.89
N GLU A 151 -12.19 2.09 32.55
CA GLU A 151 -12.86 0.95 31.94
C GLU A 151 -13.86 1.40 30.86
N LYS A 152 -14.69 2.42 31.16
CA LYS A 152 -15.62 3.01 30.19
C LYS A 152 -14.89 3.53 28.95
N LYS A 153 -13.77 4.24 29.15
CA LYS A 153 -12.92 4.73 28.06
C LYS A 153 -12.29 3.58 27.24
N ARG A 154 -11.97 2.45 27.86
CA ARG A 154 -11.48 1.26 27.14
C ARG A 154 -12.59 0.62 26.31
N ARG A 155 -13.80 0.48 26.86
CA ARG A 155 -14.97 -0.06 26.14
C ARG A 155 -15.34 0.80 24.94
N GLU A 156 -15.39 2.12 25.11
CA GLU A 156 -15.70 3.06 24.02
C GLU A 156 -14.64 3.01 22.90
N LYS A 157 -13.35 2.92 23.27
CA LYS A 157 -12.27 2.77 22.29
C LYS A 157 -12.35 1.44 21.54
N GLU A 158 -12.76 0.36 22.20
CA GLU A 158 -12.94 -0.95 21.56
C GLU A 158 -14.14 -0.94 20.62
N GLU A 159 -15.27 -0.35 21.02
CA GLU A 159 -16.45 -0.19 20.18
C GLU A 159 -16.17 0.70 18.96
N ALA A 160 -15.42 1.79 19.13
CA ALA A 160 -14.99 2.65 18.02
C ALA A 160 -14.12 1.88 17.02
N ARG A 161 -13.21 1.04 17.51
CA ARG A 161 -12.37 0.18 16.64
C ARG A 161 -13.19 -0.86 15.89
N LEU A 162 -14.23 -1.42 16.49
CA LEU A 162 -15.11 -2.38 15.83
C LEU A 162 -15.93 -1.70 14.71
N ARG A 163 -16.44 -0.48 14.97
CA ARG A 163 -17.16 0.30 13.94
C ARG A 163 -16.26 0.65 12.75
N GLU A 164 -15.02 1.05 13.00
CA GLU A 164 -14.04 1.33 11.93
C GLU A 164 -13.69 0.07 11.12
N GLU A 165 -13.55 -1.08 11.77
CA GLU A 165 -13.25 -2.34 11.07
C GLU A 165 -14.44 -2.81 10.21
N GLU A 166 -15.67 -2.65 10.69
CA GLU A 166 -16.88 -2.94 9.93
C GLU A 166 -17.03 -2.03 8.71
N GLU A 167 -16.78 -0.73 8.87
CA GLU A 167 -16.78 0.23 7.76
C GLU A 167 -15.73 -0.16 6.69
N ARG A 168 -14.51 -0.50 7.13
CA ARG A 168 -13.45 -0.94 6.23
C ARG A 168 -13.80 -2.24 5.48
N LYS A 169 -14.51 -3.18 6.13
CA LYS A 169 -15.01 -4.40 5.48
C LYS A 169 -16.09 -4.08 4.45
N ALA A 170 -16.99 -3.15 4.76
CA ALA A 170 -18.03 -2.70 3.84
C ALA A 170 -17.43 -2.00 2.60
N GLU A 171 -16.39 -1.19 2.78
CA GLU A 171 -15.67 -0.56 1.68
C GLU A 171 -14.93 -1.59 0.81
N ALA A 172 -14.22 -2.54 1.43
CA ALA A 172 -13.54 -3.61 0.71
C ALA A 172 -14.53 -4.47 -0.12
N ALA A 173 -15.71 -4.79 0.44
CA ALA A 173 -16.75 -5.51 -0.27
C ALA A 173 -17.32 -4.70 -1.46
N LYS A 174 -17.49 -3.38 -1.31
CA LYS A 174 -17.91 -2.49 -2.40
C LYS A 174 -16.85 -2.42 -3.49
N ALA A 175 -15.56 -2.36 -3.14
CA ALA A 175 -14.46 -2.36 -4.10
C ALA A 175 -14.36 -3.70 -4.86
N ALA A 176 -14.48 -4.83 -4.17
CA ALA A 176 -14.49 -6.16 -4.78
C ALA A 176 -15.64 -6.33 -5.78
N LYS A 177 -16.86 -5.91 -5.41
CA LYS A 177 -18.03 -5.93 -6.32
C LYS A 177 -17.82 -5.05 -7.56
N LYS A 178 -17.10 -3.93 -7.45
CA LYS A 178 -16.79 -3.07 -8.61
C LYS A 178 -15.78 -3.75 -9.55
N MET A 179 -14.73 -4.35 -9.00
CA MET A 179 -13.73 -5.08 -9.78
C MET A 179 -14.32 -6.30 -10.48
N GLU A 180 -15.18 -7.05 -9.80
CA GLU A 180 -15.89 -8.19 -10.38
C GLU A 180 -16.83 -7.76 -11.53
N LYS A 181 -17.56 -6.66 -11.38
CA LYS A 181 -18.38 -6.09 -12.45
C LYS A 181 -17.56 -5.64 -13.67
N LEU A 182 -16.34 -5.13 -13.45
CA LEU A 182 -15.45 -4.78 -14.55
C LEU A 182 -14.97 -6.04 -15.28
N ARG A 183 -14.52 -7.06 -14.54
CA ARG A 183 -14.09 -8.33 -15.13
C ARG A 183 -15.20 -8.99 -15.95
N LYS A 184 -16.44 -8.96 -15.45
CA LYS A 184 -17.60 -9.49 -16.17
C LYS A 184 -17.85 -8.74 -17.49
N ARG A 185 -17.72 -7.41 -17.50
CA ARG A 185 -17.87 -6.63 -18.75
C ARG A 185 -16.77 -6.92 -19.76
N GLU A 186 -15.55 -7.17 -19.30
CA GLU A 186 -14.43 -7.58 -20.17
C GLU A 186 -14.70 -8.98 -20.77
N GLU A 187 -15.20 -9.92 -19.97
CA GLU A 187 -15.62 -11.25 -20.43
C GLU A 187 -16.74 -11.14 -21.48
N ASP A 188 -17.79 -10.35 -21.21
CA ASP A 188 -18.91 -10.11 -22.15
C ASP A 188 -18.44 -9.47 -23.47
N GLN A 189 -17.46 -8.54 -23.41
CA GLN A 189 -16.88 -7.93 -24.62
C GLN A 189 -16.09 -8.93 -25.47
N LEU A 190 -15.34 -9.84 -24.83
CA LEU A 190 -14.61 -10.89 -25.54
C LEU A 190 -15.59 -11.88 -26.19
N GLU A 191 -16.70 -12.20 -25.53
CA GLU A 191 -17.74 -13.05 -26.12
C GLU A 191 -18.40 -12.38 -27.34
N LEU A 192 -18.77 -11.10 -27.24
CA LEU A 192 -19.31 -10.35 -28.37
C LEU A 192 -18.32 -10.31 -29.55
N THR A 193 -17.04 -10.10 -29.27
CA THR A 193 -15.99 -10.07 -30.29
C THR A 193 -15.88 -11.42 -31.01
N LYS A 194 -15.95 -12.54 -30.28
CA LYS A 194 -15.95 -13.89 -30.88
C LYS A 194 -17.17 -14.13 -31.78
N VAL A 195 -18.36 -13.69 -31.37
CA VAL A 195 -19.58 -13.83 -32.18
C VAL A 195 -19.45 -13.03 -33.47
N VAL A 196 -18.93 -11.80 -33.40
CA VAL A 196 -18.69 -10.96 -34.58
C VAL A 196 -17.64 -11.58 -35.50
N GLU A 197 -16.55 -12.10 -34.96
CA GLU A 197 -15.50 -12.78 -35.72
C GLU A 197 -16.03 -14.03 -36.44
N MET A 198 -16.84 -14.84 -35.74
CA MET A 198 -17.50 -16.01 -36.33
C MET A 198 -18.47 -15.60 -37.45
N GLN A 199 -19.27 -14.55 -37.27
CA GLN A 199 -20.19 -14.05 -38.29
C GLN A 199 -19.42 -13.52 -39.52
N LEU A 200 -18.30 -12.83 -39.30
CA LEU A 200 -17.43 -12.34 -40.36
C LEU A 200 -16.81 -13.51 -41.14
N ALA A 201 -16.34 -14.56 -40.47
CA ALA A 201 -15.79 -15.75 -41.11
C ALA A 201 -16.84 -16.46 -41.98
N LEU A 202 -18.08 -16.61 -41.49
CA LEU A 202 -19.20 -17.17 -42.27
C LEU A 202 -19.55 -16.29 -43.48
N CYS A 203 -19.55 -14.96 -43.30
CA CYS A 203 -19.82 -14.02 -44.39
C CYS A 203 -18.76 -14.10 -45.49
N ILE A 204 -17.47 -14.14 -45.12
CA ILE A 204 -16.35 -14.29 -46.06
C ILE A 204 -16.44 -15.66 -46.77
N GLY A 205 -16.75 -16.74 -46.05
CA GLY A 205 -16.97 -18.05 -46.63
C GLY A 205 -18.03 -18.04 -47.74
N ASN A 206 -19.20 -17.47 -47.45
CA ASN A 206 -20.28 -17.34 -48.45
C ASN A 206 -19.89 -16.50 -49.67
N ILE A 207 -19.12 -15.42 -49.48
CA ILE A 207 -18.63 -14.59 -50.59
C ILE A 207 -17.65 -15.40 -51.46
N CYS A 208 -16.73 -16.13 -50.84
CA CYS A 208 -15.77 -16.99 -51.54
C CYS A 208 -16.48 -18.11 -52.32
N GLU A 209 -17.47 -18.78 -51.74
CA GLU A 209 -18.26 -19.81 -52.44
C GLU A 209 -19.03 -19.25 -53.64
N ASN A 210 -19.67 -18.09 -53.48
CA ASN A 210 -20.37 -17.40 -54.57
C ASN A 210 -19.42 -17.02 -55.71
N LEU A 211 -18.23 -16.49 -55.38
CA LEU A 211 -17.21 -16.14 -56.35
C LEU A 211 -16.68 -17.39 -57.09
N GLN A 212 -16.42 -18.48 -56.37
CA GLN A 212 -16.02 -19.76 -56.97
C GLN A 212 -17.10 -20.33 -57.90
N ASN A 213 -18.37 -20.25 -57.51
CA ASN A 213 -19.50 -20.69 -58.34
C ASN A 213 -19.64 -19.84 -59.60
N GLU A 214 -19.46 -18.52 -59.50
CA GLU A 214 -19.51 -17.61 -60.66
C GLU A 214 -18.35 -17.89 -61.63
N ILE A 215 -17.12 -18.05 -61.11
CA ILE A 215 -15.94 -18.44 -61.92
C ILE A 215 -16.22 -19.78 -62.62
N ARG A 216 -16.71 -20.78 -61.90
CA ARG A 216 -17.06 -22.10 -62.46
C ARG A 216 -18.12 -21.99 -63.56
N ARG A 217 -19.10 -21.09 -63.40
CA ARG A 217 -20.15 -20.85 -64.41
C ARG A 217 -19.59 -20.19 -65.66
N VAL A 218 -18.79 -19.12 -65.51
CA VAL A 218 -18.16 -18.40 -66.63
C VAL A 218 -17.21 -19.30 -67.41
N VAL A 219 -16.38 -20.10 -66.73
CA VAL A 219 -15.46 -21.04 -67.38
C VAL A 219 -16.23 -22.15 -68.12
N GLY A 220 -17.27 -22.71 -67.48
CA GLY A 220 -18.10 -23.76 -68.10
C GLY A 220 -18.84 -23.30 -69.38
N ASP A 221 -19.19 -22.02 -69.49
CA ASP A 221 -19.82 -21.45 -70.68
C ASP A 221 -18.83 -21.23 -71.84
N VAL A 222 -17.55 -20.95 -71.54
CA VAL A 222 -16.49 -20.79 -72.55
C VAL A 222 -16.16 -22.11 -73.24
N GLU A 223 -16.10 -23.22 -72.49
CA GLU A 223 -15.79 -24.53 -73.06
C GLU A 223 -16.88 -25.04 -74.03
N LYS A 224 -18.16 -24.73 -73.75
CA LYS A 224 -19.27 -25.18 -74.61
C LYS A 224 -19.37 -24.44 -75.95
N ARG A 225 -18.73 -23.27 -76.12
CA ARG A 225 -18.74 -22.50 -77.38
C ARG A 225 -17.60 -22.83 -78.35
N LYS A 226 -16.69 -23.73 -78.01
CA LYS A 226 -15.50 -24.04 -78.84
C LYS A 226 -15.60 -25.33 -79.69
N ALA A 227 -16.81 -25.79 -79.99
CA ALA A 227 -17.04 -26.97 -80.82
C ALA A 227 -17.27 -26.66 -82.32
N LYS A 228 -16.42 -25.86 -82.98
CA LYS A 228 -16.26 -25.90 -84.47
C LYS A 228 -15.14 -24.98 -85.03
N VAL A 229 -13.87 -25.09 -84.60
CA VAL A 229 -12.76 -24.57 -85.44
C VAL A 229 -11.59 -25.55 -85.41
N VAL A 230 -11.24 -25.99 -86.62
CA VAL A 230 -10.23 -26.95 -87.05
C VAL A 230 -8.81 -26.38 -86.87
N GLU A 231 -7.96 -27.18 -86.20
CA GLU A 231 -6.57 -27.54 -86.53
C GLU A 231 -5.53 -26.45 -86.88
N GLN A 232 -4.51 -26.26 -86.01
CA GLN A 232 -3.14 -26.80 -86.15
C GLN A 232 -2.13 -26.07 -85.23
N LEU A 233 -1.41 -26.89 -84.43
CA LEU A 233 -0.02 -26.72 -83.91
C LEU A 233 0.29 -25.57 -82.91
N PRO A 234 1.43 -25.64 -82.18
CA PRO A 234 2.14 -26.79 -81.61
C PRO A 234 2.36 -26.67 -80.09
N SER A 235 2.69 -27.82 -79.50
CA SER A 235 3.17 -28.02 -78.13
C SER A 235 4.15 -26.95 -77.64
N THR A 236 3.90 -26.38 -76.47
CA THR A 236 4.97 -25.90 -75.59
C THR A 236 4.63 -26.29 -74.16
N SER A 237 5.39 -27.27 -73.69
CA SER A 237 5.48 -27.73 -72.31
C SER A 237 5.88 -26.54 -71.42
N GLY A 238 4.98 -26.11 -70.54
CA GLY A 238 5.19 -25.04 -69.59
C GLY A 238 4.77 -25.51 -68.20
N SER A 239 5.76 -26.01 -67.46
CA SER A 239 5.76 -26.36 -66.04
C SER A 239 4.85 -25.48 -65.18
N GLY A 240 3.71 -26.02 -64.75
CA GLY A 240 2.79 -25.42 -63.76
C GLY A 240 2.88 -26.12 -62.42
N ALA A 241 4.07 -26.12 -61.82
CA ALA A 241 4.28 -26.50 -60.43
C ALA A 241 4.01 -25.26 -59.57
N GLY A 242 2.93 -25.26 -58.80
CA GLY A 242 2.58 -24.09 -58.00
C GLY A 242 1.34 -24.28 -57.14
N ASP A 243 1.27 -25.36 -56.37
CA ASP A 243 0.30 -25.44 -55.26
C ASP A 243 0.78 -26.32 -54.09
N ASN A 244 2.10 -26.48 -53.94
CA ASN A 244 2.70 -27.29 -52.88
C ASN A 244 3.70 -26.51 -52.01
N ASP A 245 3.81 -25.19 -52.19
CA ASP A 245 4.77 -24.38 -51.44
C ASP A 245 4.32 -24.12 -50.00
N VAL A 246 3.01 -24.08 -49.74
CA VAL A 246 2.49 -23.84 -48.38
C VAL A 246 2.71 -25.06 -47.48
N ASP A 247 2.48 -26.28 -48.00
CA ASP A 247 2.71 -27.51 -47.24
C ASP A 247 4.21 -27.76 -46.98
N VAL A 248 5.08 -27.42 -47.94
CA VAL A 248 6.54 -27.53 -47.77
C VAL A 248 7.07 -26.53 -46.72
N ILE A 249 6.52 -25.32 -46.64
CA ILE A 249 6.91 -24.34 -45.60
C ILE A 249 6.42 -24.79 -44.21
N THR A 250 5.24 -25.40 -44.13
CA THR A 250 4.66 -25.84 -42.86
C THR A 250 5.42 -27.06 -42.30
N GLU A 251 5.76 -28.02 -43.15
CA GLU A 251 6.56 -29.20 -42.76
C GLU A 251 8.02 -28.82 -42.44
N GLY A 252 8.56 -27.80 -43.13
CA GLY A 252 9.91 -27.27 -42.88
C GLY A 252 10.04 -26.50 -41.56
N THR A 253 8.96 -25.89 -41.06
CA THR A 253 8.98 -25.12 -39.81
C THR A 253 8.72 -25.98 -38.56
N GLU A 254 7.96 -27.07 -38.68
CA GLU A 254 7.69 -27.99 -37.57
C GLU A 254 8.94 -28.78 -37.13
N ARG A 255 9.93 -28.95 -38.02
CA ARG A 255 11.23 -29.59 -37.70
C ARG A 255 12.32 -28.65 -37.17
N LEU A 256 12.00 -27.37 -36.93
CA LEU A 256 12.92 -26.45 -36.26
C LEU A 256 12.85 -26.64 -34.74
N GLU A 257 13.36 -27.77 -34.24
CA GLU A 257 13.71 -27.92 -32.84
C GLU A 257 14.85 -26.95 -32.51
N ILE A 258 14.51 -25.80 -31.93
CA ILE A 258 15.48 -24.83 -31.42
C ILE A 258 16.10 -25.41 -30.15
N CYS A 259 17.03 -26.35 -30.32
CA CYS A 259 17.84 -26.93 -29.23
C CYS A 259 19.04 -26.02 -28.87
N GLU A 260 19.27 -24.94 -29.61
CA GLU A 260 20.46 -24.10 -29.44
C GLU A 260 20.13 -22.77 -28.76
N LYS A 261 20.24 -22.76 -27.42
CA LYS A 261 20.41 -21.52 -26.65
C LYS A 261 21.78 -20.94 -26.97
N ARG A 262 21.86 -20.08 -27.98
CA ARG A 262 23.07 -19.30 -28.27
C ARG A 262 23.48 -18.51 -27.03
N LYS A 263 24.73 -18.72 -26.59
CA LYS A 263 25.41 -17.76 -25.72
C LYS A 263 25.55 -16.46 -26.49
N ARG A 264 25.15 -15.34 -25.89
CA ARG A 264 25.43 -13.99 -26.40
C ARG A 264 26.90 -13.91 -26.79
N GLY A 265 27.17 -13.67 -28.07
CA GLY A 265 28.49 -13.32 -28.57
C GLY A 265 28.95 -11.96 -28.05
N GLU A 266 30.26 -11.77 -28.10
CA GLU A 266 31.00 -10.56 -27.76
C GLU A 266 30.48 -9.37 -28.60
N GLU A 267 29.99 -8.33 -27.91
CA GLU A 267 29.42 -7.13 -28.52
C GLU A 267 30.49 -6.42 -29.36
N THR A 268 30.23 -6.31 -30.66
CA THR A 268 30.95 -5.41 -31.55
C THR A 268 30.64 -3.96 -31.14
N PRO A 269 31.64 -3.07 -31.05
CA PRO A 269 31.44 -1.71 -30.59
C PRO A 269 30.65 -0.89 -31.62
N VAL A 270 29.33 -0.77 -31.40
CA VAL A 270 28.46 0.14 -32.15
C VAL A 270 28.78 1.57 -31.71
N GLY A 271 29.18 2.39 -32.69
CA GLY A 271 29.77 3.71 -32.50
C GLY A 271 28.84 4.78 -31.89
N ASN A 272 29.50 5.72 -31.20
CA ASN A 272 29.20 7.14 -30.98
C ASN A 272 27.74 7.60 -31.06
N SER A 273 26.82 6.88 -30.42
CA SER A 273 25.51 7.44 -30.11
C SER A 273 25.63 8.24 -28.80
N PRO A 274 25.24 9.52 -28.77
CA PRO A 274 25.33 10.34 -27.57
C PRO A 274 24.53 9.67 -26.43
N PRO A 275 25.11 9.58 -25.22
CA PRO A 275 24.57 8.76 -24.15
C PRO A 275 23.21 9.31 -23.70
N VAL A 276 22.14 8.60 -24.03
CA VAL A 276 20.82 8.84 -23.45
C VAL A 276 20.90 8.51 -21.97
N THR A 277 20.89 9.55 -21.14
CA THR A 277 20.85 9.47 -19.68
C THR A 277 19.51 8.88 -19.23
N THR A 278 19.43 7.55 -19.22
CA THR A 278 18.34 6.85 -18.54
C THR A 278 18.61 6.84 -17.03
N PRO A 279 17.61 7.15 -16.19
CA PRO A 279 17.78 7.14 -14.74
C PRO A 279 18.14 5.73 -14.27
N ALA A 280 19.27 5.64 -13.55
CA ALA A 280 19.92 4.41 -13.13
C ALA A 280 18.96 3.44 -12.41
N LYS A 281 18.57 2.39 -13.12
CA LYS A 281 17.84 1.24 -12.61
C LYS A 281 18.75 0.49 -11.63
N ARG A 282 18.58 0.68 -10.32
CA ARG A 282 19.28 -0.09 -9.29
C ARG A 282 18.80 -1.55 -9.32
N ALA A 283 19.46 -2.37 -10.12
CA ALA A 283 19.33 -3.82 -10.06
C ALA A 283 20.12 -4.33 -8.84
N ASN A 284 19.39 -4.76 -7.80
CA ASN A 284 19.95 -5.49 -6.67
C ASN A 284 20.23 -6.94 -7.12
N LYS A 285 21.36 -7.14 -7.81
CA LYS A 285 21.85 -8.47 -8.15
C LYS A 285 22.63 -9.02 -6.96
N ARG A 286 22.07 -10.10 -6.41
CA ARG A 286 22.71 -11.01 -5.47
C ARG A 286 24.04 -11.48 -6.06
N THR A 287 25.14 -11.13 -5.42
CA THR A 287 26.40 -11.88 -5.50
C THR A 287 26.77 -12.27 -4.09
N THR A 288 26.84 -13.58 -3.90
CA THR A 288 27.31 -14.30 -2.73
C THR A 288 28.69 -13.79 -2.28
N VAL A 289 28.71 -12.90 -1.30
CA VAL A 289 29.86 -12.68 -0.42
C VAL A 289 29.31 -12.67 1.00
N TRP A 290 29.65 -13.70 1.76
CA TRP A 290 29.34 -13.76 3.18
C TRP A 290 30.10 -12.65 3.91
N PRO A 291 29.43 -11.74 4.64
CA PRO A 291 30.15 -10.84 5.52
C PRO A 291 30.66 -11.65 6.71
N LEU A 292 31.99 -11.82 6.76
CA LEU A 292 32.70 -12.20 7.97
C LEU A 292 32.27 -11.27 9.10
N GLN A 293 31.75 -11.85 10.18
CA GLN A 293 31.43 -11.15 11.41
C GLN A 293 32.72 -10.58 12.01
N PHE A 294 32.95 -9.28 11.85
CA PHE A 294 33.85 -8.58 12.74
C PHE A 294 33.19 -8.52 14.11
N SER A 295 33.82 -9.23 15.04
CA SER A 295 33.46 -9.27 16.45
C SER A 295 33.41 -7.86 17.02
N ASP A 296 32.27 -7.55 17.63
CA ASP A 296 31.89 -6.30 18.31
C ASP A 296 32.66 -6.08 19.64
N ARG A 297 33.95 -6.43 19.66
CA ARG A 297 34.78 -6.59 20.87
C ARG A 297 35.71 -5.42 21.16
N LEU A 298 35.51 -4.26 20.56
CA LEU A 298 36.38 -3.09 20.79
C LEU A 298 35.62 -1.77 20.91
N GLN A 299 34.68 -1.64 21.86
CA GLN A 299 34.40 -0.34 22.49
C GLN A 299 34.05 -0.50 23.99
N ARG A 300 35.06 -0.84 24.78
CA ARG A 300 35.04 -0.61 26.23
C ARG A 300 35.42 0.86 26.50
N THR A 301 34.62 1.49 27.38
CA THR A 301 35.00 2.55 28.32
C THR A 301 35.52 3.88 27.76
N ARG A 302 34.70 4.94 27.89
CA ARG A 302 35.03 6.07 28.78
C ARG A 302 33.86 7.05 29.02
N THR A 303 33.54 7.19 30.30
CA THR A 303 33.17 8.42 31.03
C THR A 303 31.94 9.24 30.63
N ARG A 304 31.07 9.39 31.63
CA ARG A 304 30.05 10.44 31.79
C ARG A 304 30.63 11.82 31.42
N ILE A 305 30.04 12.49 30.44
CA ILE A 305 30.21 13.94 30.24
C ILE A 305 28.82 14.55 30.10
N SER A 306 28.60 15.57 30.92
CA SER A 306 27.35 16.31 31.11
C SER A 306 26.81 16.92 29.82
N LYS A 307 25.48 16.97 29.71
CA LYS A 307 24.74 17.83 28.79
C LYS A 307 25.22 19.28 28.93
N LYS A 308 25.92 19.78 27.91
CA LYS A 308 25.97 21.21 27.59
C LYS A 308 25.87 21.34 26.07
N GLY A 309 25.02 22.28 25.65
CA GLY A 309 24.57 22.43 24.26
C GLY A 309 25.72 22.55 23.27
N GLY A 310 25.63 21.76 22.20
CA GLY A 310 26.46 21.89 21.02
C GLY A 310 25.57 22.24 19.84
N ARG A 311 25.84 23.39 19.22
CA ARG A 311 25.20 23.89 18.00
C ARG A 311 25.17 22.79 16.93
N ALA A 312 24.01 22.67 16.30
CA ALA A 312 23.79 21.82 15.14
C ALA A 312 24.79 22.21 14.03
N LEU A 313 25.72 21.30 13.75
CA LEU A 313 26.58 21.38 12.59
C LEU A 313 25.72 21.02 11.37
N ASN A 314 25.39 22.05 10.57
CA ASN A 314 24.73 21.93 9.28
C ASN A 314 25.58 21.04 8.36
N LYS A 315 25.30 19.74 8.34
CA LYS A 315 25.79 18.86 7.28
C LYS A 315 25.05 19.23 6.01
N ALA A 316 25.80 19.70 5.03
CA ALA A 316 25.37 20.05 3.69
C ALA A 316 24.44 18.96 3.13
N GLN A 317 23.13 19.26 3.16
CA GLN A 317 22.16 18.58 2.33
C GLN A 317 22.50 19.01 0.90
N THR A 318 23.09 18.09 0.15
CA THR A 318 23.15 18.21 -1.30
C THR A 318 21.73 18.46 -1.79
N ALA A 319 21.54 19.59 -2.46
CA ALA A 319 20.26 20.09 -2.93
C ALA A 319 19.66 19.12 -3.95
N VAL A 320 19.00 18.07 -3.46
CA VAL A 320 18.06 17.30 -4.26
C VAL A 320 16.90 18.26 -4.50
N LYS A 321 16.88 18.85 -5.70
CA LYS A 321 15.72 19.61 -6.17
C LYS A 321 14.49 18.74 -5.89
N PRO A 322 13.54 19.19 -5.06
CA PRO A 322 12.33 18.41 -4.82
C PRO A 322 11.73 18.07 -6.19
N PRO A 323 11.34 16.81 -6.43
CA PRO A 323 10.74 16.43 -7.70
C PRO A 323 9.62 17.41 -8.00
N ALA A 324 9.62 17.95 -9.21
CA ALA A 324 8.63 18.93 -9.65
C ALA A 324 7.25 18.42 -9.21
N ARG A 325 6.57 19.19 -8.36
CA ARG A 325 5.25 18.81 -7.87
C ARG A 325 4.36 18.62 -9.09
N ASP A 326 3.76 17.44 -9.20
CA ASP A 326 2.85 17.13 -10.28
C ASP A 326 1.56 17.93 -10.07
N MET A 327 1.54 19.14 -10.64
CA MET A 327 0.42 20.07 -10.56
C MET A 327 -0.88 19.46 -11.09
N ALA A 328 -0.79 18.50 -12.02
CA ALA A 328 -1.96 17.81 -12.55
C ALA A 328 -2.61 16.91 -11.49
N MET A 329 -1.80 16.18 -10.72
CA MET A 329 -2.27 15.35 -9.61
C MET A 329 -2.88 16.20 -8.49
N GLU A 330 -2.25 17.32 -8.12
CA GLU A 330 -2.79 18.23 -7.11
C GLU A 330 -4.13 18.84 -7.55
N ARG A 331 -4.26 19.24 -8.82
CA ARG A 331 -5.51 19.75 -9.40
C ARG A 331 -6.62 18.70 -9.34
N MET A 332 -6.32 17.44 -9.67
CA MET A 332 -7.30 16.34 -9.61
C MET A 332 -7.81 16.11 -8.18
N ILE A 333 -6.91 16.05 -7.19
CA ILE A 333 -7.27 15.88 -5.77
C ILE A 333 -8.14 17.04 -5.29
N PHE A 334 -7.80 18.27 -5.71
CA PHE A 334 -8.56 19.46 -5.37
C PHE A 334 -9.98 19.45 -5.95
N LEU A 335 -10.13 19.06 -7.23
CA LEU A 335 -11.44 18.91 -7.88
C LEU A 335 -12.31 17.90 -7.14
N ASP A 336 -11.76 16.72 -6.84
CA ASP A 336 -12.49 15.65 -6.13
C ASP A 336 -12.95 16.09 -4.74
N ARG A 337 -12.09 16.76 -3.99
CA ARG A 337 -12.44 17.30 -2.68
C ARG A 337 -13.56 18.33 -2.79
N THR A 338 -13.43 19.28 -3.70
CA THR A 338 -14.41 20.35 -3.91
C THR A 338 -15.77 19.79 -4.32
N ARG A 339 -15.80 18.78 -5.20
CA ARG A 339 -17.04 18.10 -5.62
C ARG A 339 -17.75 17.42 -4.45
N ARG A 340 -17.00 16.78 -3.54
CA ARG A 340 -17.58 16.16 -2.33
C ARG A 340 -18.17 17.20 -1.38
N GLU A 341 -17.47 18.30 -1.16
CA GLU A 341 -17.95 19.41 -0.32
C GLU A 341 -19.23 20.02 -0.91
N LEU A 342 -19.27 20.28 -2.22
CA LEU A 342 -20.45 20.82 -2.91
C LEU A 342 -21.62 19.83 -3.00
N ALA A 343 -21.36 18.52 -2.99
CA ALA A 343 -22.41 17.51 -3.02
C ALA A 343 -23.29 17.55 -1.75
N LEU A 344 -22.74 18.02 -0.63
CA LEU A 344 -23.46 18.22 0.64
C LEU A 344 -24.30 19.50 0.66
N CYS A 345 -24.09 20.42 -0.29
CA CYS A 345 -24.84 21.67 -0.36
C CYS A 345 -26.26 21.46 -0.90
N ASN A 346 -27.17 22.27 -0.38
CA ASN A 346 -28.55 22.36 -0.88
C ASN A 346 -28.60 23.12 -2.22
N CYS A 347 -29.66 22.94 -3.00
CA CYS A 347 -29.80 23.59 -4.31
C CYS A 347 -29.72 25.13 -4.24
N ASP A 348 -30.27 25.74 -3.19
CA ASP A 348 -30.23 27.20 -3.02
C ASP A 348 -28.83 27.70 -2.70
N GLN A 349 -28.07 26.96 -1.89
CA GLN A 349 -26.65 27.26 -1.62
C GLN A 349 -25.83 27.15 -2.92
N LEU A 350 -26.08 26.11 -3.73
CA LEU A 350 -25.41 25.96 -5.02
C LEU A 350 -25.76 27.09 -5.99
N ARG A 351 -26.99 27.61 -5.99
CA ARG A 351 -27.35 28.79 -6.81
C ARG A 351 -26.60 30.05 -6.39
N VAL A 352 -26.39 30.26 -5.09
CA VAL A 352 -25.56 31.38 -4.58
C VAL A 352 -24.12 31.20 -5.04
N LEU A 353 -23.54 30.02 -4.83
CA LEU A 353 -22.17 29.70 -5.24
C LEU A 353 -21.96 29.80 -6.76
N CYS A 354 -22.96 29.43 -7.57
CA CYS A 354 -22.94 29.62 -9.02
C CYS A 354 -22.84 31.11 -9.40
N ARG A 355 -23.61 31.98 -8.74
CA ARG A 355 -23.54 33.45 -8.97
C ARG A 355 -22.20 34.03 -8.57
N GLU A 356 -21.65 33.59 -7.44
CA GLU A 356 -20.32 34.01 -6.98
C GLU A 356 -19.20 33.56 -7.91
N ALA A 357 -19.31 32.34 -8.46
CA ALA A 357 -18.33 31.79 -9.40
C ALA A 357 -18.54 32.26 -10.85
N GLY A 358 -19.59 33.03 -11.15
CA GLY A 358 -19.93 33.46 -12.51
C GLY A 358 -20.39 32.33 -13.44
N VAL A 359 -20.97 31.27 -12.89
CA VAL A 359 -21.40 30.07 -13.63
C VAL A 359 -22.94 29.97 -13.68
N GLY A 360 -23.50 29.59 -14.83
CA GLY A 360 -24.93 29.35 -14.98
C GLY A 360 -25.42 28.09 -14.24
N PHE A 361 -26.58 28.16 -13.56
CA PHE A 361 -27.17 27.01 -12.88
C PHE A 361 -28.16 26.28 -13.79
N ALA A 362 -27.76 25.12 -14.34
CA ALA A 362 -28.63 24.27 -15.17
C ALA A 362 -29.22 23.08 -14.39
N ALA A 363 -28.37 22.27 -13.77
CA ALA A 363 -28.74 21.11 -12.96
C ALA A 363 -27.81 20.98 -11.75
N LYS A 364 -28.29 20.38 -10.64
CA LYS A 364 -27.49 20.26 -9.41
C LYS A 364 -26.12 19.63 -9.65
N VAL A 365 -26.09 18.53 -10.41
CA VAL A 365 -24.85 17.81 -10.71
C VAL A 365 -23.92 18.66 -11.57
N GLN A 366 -24.43 19.26 -12.66
CA GLN A 366 -23.65 20.11 -13.56
C GLN A 366 -23.04 21.31 -12.82
N ALA A 367 -23.84 21.99 -11.99
CA ALA A 367 -23.38 23.11 -11.17
C ALA A 367 -22.21 22.74 -10.24
N ILE A 368 -22.21 21.53 -9.66
CA ILE A 368 -21.09 21.05 -8.83
C ILE A 368 -19.80 20.93 -9.64
N PHE A 369 -19.89 20.38 -10.85
CA PHE A 369 -18.73 20.23 -11.74
C PHE A 369 -18.19 21.60 -12.17
N ASP A 370 -19.07 22.49 -12.63
CA ASP A 370 -18.67 23.79 -13.14
C ASP A 370 -18.09 24.71 -12.04
N ILE A 371 -18.66 24.69 -10.82
CA ILE A 371 -18.09 25.42 -9.67
C ILE A 371 -16.72 24.86 -9.29
N ALA A 372 -16.56 23.53 -9.24
CA ALA A 372 -15.29 22.91 -8.90
C ALA A 372 -14.20 23.27 -9.92
N ASP A 373 -14.54 23.25 -11.21
CA ASP A 373 -13.63 23.64 -12.28
C ASP A 373 -13.29 25.13 -12.22
N ALA A 374 -14.26 26.02 -11.97
CA ALA A 374 -14.01 27.45 -11.78
C ALA A 374 -13.05 27.72 -10.61
N ARG A 375 -13.27 27.08 -9.45
CA ARG A 375 -12.36 27.18 -8.29
C ARG A 375 -10.96 26.63 -8.59
N ALA A 376 -10.87 25.58 -9.39
CA ALA A 376 -9.58 25.01 -9.78
C ALA A 376 -8.82 25.92 -10.75
N ARG A 377 -9.51 26.60 -11.68
CA ARG A 377 -8.90 27.60 -12.56
C ARG A 377 -8.31 28.75 -11.77
N VAL A 378 -9.06 29.32 -10.81
CA VAL A 378 -8.55 30.37 -9.91
C VAL A 378 -7.30 29.88 -9.18
N LYS A 379 -7.34 28.69 -8.58
CA LYS A 379 -6.21 28.19 -7.76
C LYS A 379 -4.97 27.79 -8.56
N TYR A 380 -5.12 27.24 -9.76
CA TYR A 380 -4.02 26.61 -10.50
C TYR A 380 -3.65 27.31 -11.82
N ASP A 381 -4.54 28.09 -12.42
CA ASP A 381 -4.26 28.78 -13.69
C ASP A 381 -3.77 30.24 -13.47
N GLU A 382 -3.96 30.83 -12.28
CA GLU A 382 -3.41 32.17 -11.93
C GLU A 382 -1.88 32.22 -12.03
N GLY A 383 -1.18 31.13 -11.74
CA GLY A 383 0.29 31.08 -11.80
C GLY A 383 0.89 30.98 -13.21
N LYS A 384 0.07 30.89 -14.26
CA LYS A 384 0.56 30.66 -15.64
C LYS A 384 0.54 31.89 -16.54
N ARG A 385 -0.10 33.00 -16.14
CA ARG A 385 -0.17 34.22 -16.96
C ARG A 385 0.96 35.23 -16.71
N GLU A 386 1.67 35.16 -15.59
CA GLU A 386 2.70 36.18 -15.26
C GLU A 386 4.13 35.81 -15.66
N ALA A 387 4.36 34.67 -16.32
CA ALA A 387 5.71 34.18 -16.62
C ALA A 387 6.11 34.19 -18.11
N GLY A 388 5.33 34.84 -19.00
CA GLY A 388 5.52 34.67 -20.44
C GLY A 388 5.24 35.85 -21.36
N GLU A 389 5.04 37.08 -20.85
CA GLU A 389 4.74 38.24 -21.72
C GLU A 389 5.87 39.28 -21.83
N ASP A 390 7.08 38.98 -21.35
CA ASP A 390 8.27 39.85 -21.50
C ASP A 390 9.34 39.31 -22.49
N GLU A 391 9.11 38.23 -23.24
CA GLU A 391 9.92 37.95 -24.44
C GLU A 391 9.24 38.54 -25.67
N ALA A 392 9.50 39.85 -25.81
CA ALA A 392 9.22 40.67 -26.96
C ALA A 392 9.72 40.01 -28.25
N TRP A 393 8.77 39.63 -29.09
CA TRP A 393 8.96 39.49 -30.52
C TRP A 393 9.16 40.88 -31.13
N GLU A 394 10.41 41.35 -31.18
CA GLU A 394 10.86 42.15 -32.32
C GLU A 394 11.52 41.21 -33.32
N ASP A 395 10.77 40.69 -34.29
CA ASP A 395 11.29 40.69 -35.65
C ASP A 395 10.19 40.57 -36.72
N SER A 396 10.22 41.58 -37.60
CA SER A 396 9.86 41.56 -39.01
C SER A 396 8.51 41.01 -39.43
N VAL A 397 7.58 41.96 -39.46
CA VAL A 397 6.67 42.17 -40.59
C VAL A 397 7.47 42.11 -41.90
N LYS A 398 7.26 41.06 -42.70
CA LYS A 398 7.53 41.11 -44.15
C LYS A 398 6.28 40.67 -44.90
N SER A 399 5.48 41.68 -45.20
CA SER A 399 4.65 41.86 -46.39
C SER A 399 4.68 40.71 -47.42
N SER A 400 3.51 40.18 -47.76
CA SER A 400 3.17 39.92 -49.15
C SER A 400 1.72 40.35 -49.42
N PRO A 401 1.48 41.08 -50.52
CA PRO A 401 0.21 41.69 -50.83
C PRO A 401 -0.75 40.71 -51.52
N GLU A 402 -2.03 40.99 -51.28
CA GLU A 402 -3.17 40.92 -52.20
C GLU A 402 -2.93 40.20 -53.53
N ASN A 403 -3.59 39.04 -53.70
CA ASN A 403 -3.95 38.54 -55.02
C ASN A 403 -5.47 38.53 -55.12
N SER A 404 -5.97 39.46 -55.94
CA SER A 404 -7.32 39.58 -56.44
C SER A 404 -7.61 38.51 -57.50
N GLU A 405 -8.64 37.70 -57.30
CA GLU A 405 -9.33 36.96 -58.37
C GLU A 405 -10.81 36.99 -57.99
N ASP A 406 -11.58 37.91 -58.57
CA ASP A 406 -12.33 37.77 -59.83
C ASP A 406 -13.57 36.87 -59.73
N GLU A 407 -14.65 37.46 -60.23
CA GLU A 407 -16.05 37.08 -60.34
C GLU A 407 -16.30 35.68 -60.97
N PRO A 408 -17.52 35.09 -60.87
CA PRO A 408 -18.66 35.61 -61.63
C PRO A 408 -20.05 35.49 -60.98
N THR A 409 -20.86 36.50 -61.28
CA THR A 409 -22.33 36.44 -61.37
C THR A 409 -22.84 35.25 -62.19
N ASN A 410 -23.83 34.55 -61.65
CA ASN A 410 -25.02 34.14 -62.40
C ASN A 410 -26.23 33.99 -61.47
#